data_AF-Q8R7H5-F1
#
_entry.id   AF-Q8R7H5-F1
#
_cell.length_a   1.000
_cell.length_b   1.000
_cell.length_c   1.000
_cell.angle_alpha   90.00
_cell.angle_beta   90.00
_cell.angle_gamma   90.00
#
_symmetry.space_group_name_H-M   'P 1'
#
loop_
_entity.id
_entity.type
_entity.pdbx_description
1 polymer ?
#
loop_
_entity_poly.entity_id
_entity_poly.type
_entity_poly.pdbx_seq_one_letter_code
_entity_poly.pdbx_strand_id
1 'polypeptide(L)'
;MIEQYVIDELLQRVFSEDALPKLVERLNEENKKLISERDEEKKKLSRRYEEIKKSISSIVDVIAKGYFHSSLYEKLTELEQQKAEIEVRIKEMNSLPDTSSITEEKIIQYLLKDKEVLEAGDPHKIKQILPTYINKIIVYRDRIEAHFRLSVDDTVCA
;
A
#
# COMPACT_ATOMS: atom_id res chain seq x y z
N MET A 1 -31.17 10.13 12.60
CA MET A 1 -30.39 10.75 11.50
C MET A 1 -29.55 9.66 10.85
N ILE A 2 -29.34 9.73 9.53
CA ILE A 2 -28.63 8.71 8.74
C ILE A 2 -27.22 8.45 9.30
N GLU A 3 -26.55 9.51 9.78
CA GLU A 3 -25.21 9.43 10.36
C GLU A 3 -25.14 8.50 11.58
N GLN A 4 -26.07 8.61 12.53
CA GLN A 4 -26.10 7.75 13.72
C GLN A 4 -26.34 6.27 13.37
N TYR A 5 -27.21 6.00 12.39
CA TYR A 5 -27.48 4.65 11.93
C TYR A 5 -26.23 3.99 11.33
N VAL A 6 -25.51 4.74 10.49
CA VAL A 6 -24.27 4.27 9.85
C VAL A 6 -23.14 4.05 10.87
N ILE A 7 -23.07 4.87 11.92
CA ILE A 7 -22.08 4.72 12.99
C ILE A 7 -22.38 3.47 13.84
N ASP A 8 -23.64 3.27 14.21
CA ASP A 8 -24.05 2.09 15.00
C ASP A 8 -23.78 0.79 14.24
N GLU A 9 -24.13 0.76 12.94
CA GLU A 9 -23.86 -0.37 12.07
C GLU A 9 -22.35 -0.63 11.90
N LEU A 10 -21.55 0.44 11.76
CA LEU A 10 -20.09 0.34 11.70
C LEU A 10 -19.52 -0.26 13.00
N LEU A 11 -19.97 0.21 14.16
CA LEU A 11 -19.52 -0.29 15.46
C LEU A 11 -19.87 -1.78 15.65
N GLN A 12 -21.05 -2.22 15.22
CA GLN A 12 -21.46 -3.62 15.34
C GLN A 12 -20.78 -4.55 14.33
N ARG A 13 -20.55 -4.11 13.09
CA ARG A 13 -20.00 -4.98 12.05
C ARG A 13 -18.47 -4.99 11.98
N VAL A 14 -17.83 -3.85 12.24
CA VAL A 14 -16.38 -3.67 12.07
C VAL A 14 -15.65 -3.71 13.41
N PHE A 15 -16.26 -3.19 14.47
CA PHE A 15 -15.65 -3.07 15.80
C PHE A 15 -16.25 -4.02 16.86
N SER A 16 -16.98 -5.05 16.42
CA SER A 16 -17.45 -6.11 17.33
C SER A 16 -16.29 -6.97 17.84
N GLU A 17 -16.49 -7.58 19.01
CA GLU A 17 -15.48 -8.41 19.68
C GLU A 17 -15.02 -9.61 18.83
N ASP A 18 -15.86 -10.08 17.89
CA ASP A 18 -15.53 -11.17 16.96
C ASP A 18 -14.92 -10.67 15.63
N ALA A 19 -15.35 -9.51 15.12
CA ALA A 19 -14.90 -8.98 13.84
C ALA A 19 -13.57 -8.24 13.92
N LEU A 20 -13.34 -7.50 15.02
CA LEU A 20 -12.12 -6.72 15.22
C LEU A 20 -10.83 -7.57 15.14
N PRO A 21 -10.68 -8.71 15.86
CA PRO A 21 -9.49 -9.54 15.75
C PRO A 21 -9.30 -10.11 14.34
N LYS A 22 -10.37 -10.52 13.66
CA LYS A 22 -10.32 -11.01 12.27
C LYS A 22 -9.88 -9.92 11.28
N LEU A 23 -10.34 -8.69 11.49
CA LEU A 23 -9.94 -7.53 10.71
C LEU A 23 -8.46 -7.20 10.91
N VAL A 24 -8.01 -7.22 12.17
CA VAL A 24 -6.60 -6.98 12.53
C VAL A 24 -5.69 -8.02 11.90
N GLU A 25 -6.06 -9.31 11.97
CA GLU A 25 -5.30 -10.40 11.34
C GLU A 25 -5.20 -10.21 9.83
N ARG A 26 -6.33 -9.97 9.14
CA ARG A 26 -6.35 -9.69 7.69
C ARG A 26 -5.48 -8.50 7.32
N LEU A 27 -5.58 -7.38 8.04
CA LEU A 27 -4.78 -6.19 7.77
C LEU A 27 -3.29 -6.43 8.00
N ASN A 28 -2.93 -7.22 9.03
CA ASN A 28 -1.54 -7.60 9.30
C ASN A 28 -0.99 -8.52 8.20
N GLU A 29 -1.78 -9.50 7.74
CA GLU A 29 -1.40 -10.38 6.63
C GLU A 29 -1.19 -9.60 5.33
N GLU A 30 -2.12 -8.72 4.96
CA GLU A 30 -1.99 -7.89 3.76
C GLU A 30 -0.78 -6.96 3.87
N ASN A 31 -0.53 -6.36 5.04
CA ASN A 31 0.67 -5.56 5.27
C ASN A 31 1.96 -6.38 5.10
N LYS A 32 2.01 -7.61 5.64
CA LYS A 32 3.15 -8.52 5.46
C LYS A 32 3.38 -8.87 4.00
N LYS A 33 2.31 -9.15 3.24
CA LYS A 33 2.40 -9.41 1.79
C LYS A 33 2.98 -8.20 1.06
N LEU A 34 2.43 -7.01 1.29
CA LEU A 34 2.91 -5.78 0.67
C LEU A 34 4.40 -5.52 0.99
N ILE A 35 4.82 -5.74 2.24
CA ILE A 35 6.23 -5.61 2.62
C ILE A 35 7.09 -6.63 1.86
N SER A 36 6.67 -7.89 1.81
CA SER A 36 7.38 -8.95 1.09
C SER A 36 7.52 -8.65 -0.39
N GLU A 37 6.42 -8.29 -1.07
CA GLU A 37 6.41 -7.95 -2.50
C GLU A 37 7.33 -6.76 -2.80
N ARG A 38 7.31 -5.73 -1.94
CA ARG A 38 8.20 -4.58 -2.06
C ARG A 38 9.67 -4.97 -1.86
N ASP A 39 9.98 -5.84 -0.92
CA ASP A 39 11.34 -6.33 -0.70
C ASP A 39 11.84 -7.20 -1.86
N GLU A 40 10.98 -8.03 -2.44
CA GLU A 40 11.28 -8.81 -3.64
C GLU A 40 11.53 -7.91 -4.85
N GLU A 41 10.68 -6.89 -5.07
CA GLU A 41 10.87 -5.91 -6.15
C GLU A 41 12.18 -5.13 -5.96
N LYS A 42 12.49 -4.68 -4.73
CA LYS A 42 13.77 -4.02 -4.41
C LYS A 42 14.96 -4.92 -4.73
N LYS A 43 14.92 -6.20 -4.33
CA LYS A 43 15.98 -7.17 -4.63
C LYS A 43 16.15 -7.38 -6.14
N LYS A 44 15.06 -7.46 -6.89
CA LYS A 44 15.07 -7.63 -8.35
C LYS A 44 15.71 -6.42 -9.05
N LEU A 45 15.31 -5.19 -8.67
CA LEU A 45 15.88 -3.97 -9.22
C LEU A 45 17.36 -3.83 -8.86
N SER A 46 17.75 -4.13 -7.62
CA SER A 46 19.15 -4.10 -7.19
C SER A 46 20.02 -5.10 -7.94
N ARG A 47 19.56 -6.33 -8.17
CA ARG A 47 20.27 -7.31 -9.01
C ARG A 47 20.46 -6.81 -10.43
N ARG A 48 19.39 -6.32 -11.06
CA ARG A 48 19.44 -5.82 -12.43
C ARG A 48 20.38 -4.61 -12.56
N TYR A 49 20.41 -3.74 -11.57
CA TYR A 49 21.34 -2.61 -11.50
C TYR A 49 22.81 -3.07 -11.50
N GLU A 50 23.15 -4.04 -10.65
CA GLU A 50 24.52 -4.58 -10.57
C GLU A 50 24.93 -5.32 -11.85
N GLU A 51 24.00 -6.05 -12.48
CA GLU A 51 24.23 -6.68 -13.78
C GLU A 51 24.55 -5.66 -14.86
N ILE A 52 23.74 -4.60 -14.99
CA ILE A 52 23.95 -3.51 -15.96
C ILE A 52 25.30 -2.83 -15.72
N LYS A 53 25.62 -2.51 -14.46
CA LYS A 53 26.90 -1.90 -14.08
C LYS A 53 28.10 -2.79 -14.47
N LYS A 54 27.98 -4.11 -14.30
CA LYS A 54 29.01 -5.07 -14.73
C LYS A 54 29.16 -5.12 -16.24
N SER A 55 28.05 -5.08 -16.98
CA SER A 55 28.07 -5.02 -18.45
C SER A 55 28.71 -3.73 -18.96
N ILE A 56 28.38 -2.58 -18.38
CA ILE A 56 29.01 -1.29 -18.68
C ILE A 56 30.53 -1.36 -18.45
N SER A 57 30.95 -1.82 -17.26
CA SER A 57 32.37 -1.96 -16.93
C SER A 57 33.12 -2.86 -17.93
N SER A 58 32.48 -3.94 -18.36
CA SER A 58 33.05 -4.86 -19.35
C SER A 58 33.21 -4.21 -20.73
N ILE A 59 32.23 -3.41 -21.18
CA ILE A 59 32.31 -2.68 -22.45
C ILE A 59 33.41 -1.61 -22.38
N VAL A 60 33.49 -0.87 -21.27
CA VAL A 60 34.51 0.15 -21.05
C VAL A 60 35.92 -0.45 -21.06
N ASP A 61 36.12 -1.62 -20.46
CA ASP A 61 37.40 -2.34 -20.46
C ASP A 61 37.82 -2.78 -21.87
N VAL A 62 36.89 -3.26 -22.69
CA VAL A 62 37.13 -3.62 -24.09
C VAL A 62 37.53 -2.40 -24.92
N ILE A 63 36.86 -1.27 -24.72
CA ILE A 63 37.19 0.00 -25.38
C ILE A 63 38.58 0.50 -24.93
N ALA A 64 38.90 0.40 -23.64
CA ALA A 64 40.20 0.80 -23.09
C ALA A 64 41.36 -0.03 -23.67
N LYS A 65 41.10 -1.27 -24.05
CA LYS A 65 42.04 -2.15 -24.76
C LYS A 65 42.18 -1.83 -26.25
N GLY A 66 41.48 -0.81 -26.76
CA GLY A 66 41.56 -0.33 -28.14
C GLY A 66 40.56 -0.96 -29.11
N TYR A 67 39.63 -1.80 -28.63
CA TYR A 67 38.61 -2.42 -29.46
C TYR A 67 37.33 -1.57 -29.46
N PHE A 68 37.25 -0.63 -30.40
CA PHE A 68 36.07 0.22 -30.57
C PHE A 68 35.26 -0.18 -31.81
N HIS A 69 33.96 -0.44 -31.60
CA HIS A 69 32.98 -0.69 -32.65
C HIS A 69 31.71 0.12 -32.36
N SER A 70 31.02 0.59 -33.40
CA SER A 70 29.78 1.38 -33.24
C SER A 70 28.72 0.66 -32.41
N SER A 71 28.61 -0.66 -32.56
CA SER A 71 27.68 -1.48 -31.78
C SER A 71 27.98 -1.50 -30.27
N LEU A 72 29.24 -1.27 -29.86
CA LEU A 72 29.58 -1.13 -28.44
C LEU A 72 29.10 0.21 -27.87
N TYR A 73 29.18 1.28 -28.67
CA TYR A 73 28.64 2.59 -28.30
C TYR A 73 27.12 2.53 -28.13
N GLU A 74 26.41 1.96 -29.12
CA GLU A 74 24.96 1.78 -29.06
C GLU A 74 24.54 0.96 -27.82
N LYS A 75 25.25 -0.15 -27.55
CA LYS A 75 24.97 -0.99 -26.39
C LYS A 75 25.26 -0.27 -25.06
N LEU A 76 26.33 0.51 -25.00
CA LEU A 76 26.67 1.30 -23.82
C LEU A 76 25.60 2.37 -23.55
N THR A 77 25.13 3.08 -24.57
CA THR A 77 24.05 4.06 -24.45
C THR A 77 22.76 3.42 -23.94
N GLU A 78 22.39 2.25 -24.47
CA GLU A 78 21.21 1.51 -24.00
C GLU A 78 21.34 1.10 -22.52
N LEU A 79 22.51 0.62 -22.11
CA LEU A 79 22.76 0.21 -20.72
C LEU A 79 22.77 1.41 -19.76
N GLU A 80 23.35 2.54 -20.15
CA GLU A 80 23.32 3.78 -19.36
C GLU A 80 21.89 4.32 -19.20
N GLN A 81 21.07 4.21 -20.25
CA GLN A 81 19.66 4.58 -20.17
C GLN A 81 18.90 3.66 -19.20
N GLN A 82 19.05 2.34 -19.34
CA GLN A 82 18.42 1.37 -18.43
C GLN A 82 18.86 1.56 -16.97
N LYS A 83 20.12 1.92 -16.75
CA LYS A 83 20.64 2.24 -15.43
C LYS A 83 19.93 3.46 -14.84
N ALA A 84 19.83 4.55 -15.60
CA ALA A 84 19.15 5.76 -15.16
C ALA A 84 17.67 5.50 -14.83
N GLU A 85 16.97 4.71 -15.64
CA GLU A 85 15.58 4.29 -15.37
C GLU A 85 15.45 3.50 -14.07
N ILE A 86 16.36 2.55 -13.81
CA ILE A 86 16.36 1.77 -12.57
C ILE A 86 16.67 2.67 -11.36
N GLU A 87 17.59 3.62 -11.48
CA GLU A 87 17.92 4.58 -10.41
C GLU A 87 16.72 5.46 -10.05
N VAL A 88 15.96 5.91 -11.05
CA VAL A 88 14.70 6.65 -10.82
C VAL A 88 13.71 5.76 -10.08
N ARG A 89 13.49 4.53 -10.55
CA ARG A 89 12.53 3.61 -9.92
C ARG A 89 12.90 3.25 -8.48
N ILE A 90 14.19 3.06 -8.18
CA ILE A 90 14.68 2.84 -6.82
C ILE A 90 14.42 4.06 -5.94
N LYS A 91 14.65 5.29 -6.44
CA LYS A 91 14.34 6.52 -5.70
C LYS A 91 12.86 6.65 -5.41
N GLU A 92 12.00 6.39 -6.39
CA GLU A 92 10.55 6.39 -6.20
C GLU A 92 10.14 5.39 -5.12
N MET A 93 10.65 4.15 -5.16
CA MET A 93 10.37 3.14 -4.14
C MET A 93 10.83 3.55 -2.74
N ASN A 94 11.94 4.27 -2.60
CA ASN A 94 12.45 4.76 -1.31
C ASN A 94 11.71 6.02 -0.81
N SER A 95 11.04 6.75 -1.70
CA SER A 95 10.25 7.94 -1.35
C SER A 95 8.88 7.61 -0.77
N LEU A 96 8.37 6.40 -1.04
CA LEU A 96 7.12 5.91 -0.48
C LEU A 96 7.25 5.72 1.03
N PRO A 97 6.20 6.02 1.82
CA PRO A 97 6.23 5.88 3.27
C PRO A 97 6.62 4.46 3.68
N ASP A 98 7.41 4.37 4.74
CA ASP A 98 7.89 3.11 5.28
C ASP A 98 6.74 2.41 6.03
N THR A 99 6.05 1.52 5.32
CA THR A 99 4.97 0.69 5.87
C THR A 99 5.50 -0.48 6.72
N SER A 100 6.83 -0.67 6.77
CA SER A 100 7.46 -1.77 7.51
C SER A 100 7.27 -1.64 9.03
N SER A 101 6.94 -0.43 9.51
CA SER A 101 6.69 -0.17 10.93
C SER A 101 5.25 -0.41 11.40
N ILE A 102 4.33 -0.85 10.52
CA ILE A 102 2.94 -1.15 10.90
C ILE A 102 2.89 -2.55 11.50
N THR A 103 2.86 -2.62 12.83
CA THR A 103 2.67 -3.86 13.59
C THR A 103 1.20 -4.10 13.90
N GLU A 104 0.84 -5.34 14.23
CA GLU A 104 -0.50 -5.71 14.68
C GLU A 104 -0.98 -4.84 15.85
N GLU A 105 -0.11 -4.60 16.84
CA GLU A 105 -0.39 -3.72 17.97
C GLU A 105 -0.73 -2.29 17.54
N LYS A 106 -0.01 -1.75 16.54
CA LYS A 106 -0.31 -0.43 15.99
C LYS A 106 -1.65 -0.42 15.27
N ILE A 107 -1.95 -1.45 14.49
CA ILE A 107 -3.27 -1.59 13.82
C ILE A 107 -4.38 -1.59 14.87
N ILE A 108 -4.24 -2.38 15.94
CA ILE A 108 -5.19 -2.41 17.06
C ILE A 108 -5.33 -1.02 17.68
N GLN A 109 -4.22 -0.35 18.01
CA GLN A 109 -4.24 0.98 18.62
C GLN A 109 -4.95 2.02 17.73
N TYR A 110 -4.71 1.99 16.41
CA TYR A 110 -5.41 2.87 15.47
C TYR A 110 -6.91 2.58 15.43
N LEU A 111 -7.30 1.32 15.32
CA LEU A 111 -8.71 0.93 15.29
C LEU A 111 -9.42 1.29 16.60
N LEU A 112 -8.80 1.06 17.75
CA LEU A 112 -9.39 1.42 19.05
C LEU A 112 -9.54 2.93 19.21
N LYS A 113 -8.56 3.71 18.77
CA LYS A 113 -8.64 5.17 18.79
C LYS A 113 -9.80 5.68 17.91
N ASP A 114 -9.98 5.09 16.73
CA ASP A 114 -11.09 5.44 15.84
C ASP A 114 -12.44 5.01 16.44
N LYS A 115 -12.49 3.85 17.11
CA LYS A 115 -13.67 3.42 17.88
C LYS A 115 -14.03 4.42 18.98
N GLU A 116 -13.05 4.86 19.78
CA GLU A 116 -13.29 5.84 20.85
C GLU A 116 -13.84 7.17 20.30
N VAL A 117 -13.38 7.60 19.12
CA VAL A 117 -13.88 8.81 18.47
C VAL A 117 -15.32 8.65 17.96
N LEU A 118 -15.65 7.47 17.42
CA LEU A 118 -17.01 7.13 17.01
C LEU A 118 -17.96 7.08 18.23
N GLU A 119 -17.52 6.50 19.34
CA GLU A 119 -18.27 6.43 20.60
C GLU A 119 -18.41 7.80 21.29
N ALA A 120 -17.38 8.65 21.21
CA ALA A 120 -17.42 10.02 21.75
C ALA A 120 -18.42 10.94 21.03
N GLY A 121 -18.86 10.56 19.82
CA GLY A 121 -19.92 11.27 19.12
C GLY A 121 -19.49 12.62 18.54
N ASP A 122 -18.19 12.88 18.36
CA ASP A 122 -17.68 14.15 17.82
C ASP A 122 -17.96 14.25 16.31
N PRO A 123 -18.91 15.10 15.86
CA PRO A 123 -19.35 15.11 14.46
C PRO A 123 -18.29 15.59 13.49
N HIS A 124 -17.28 16.36 13.94
CA HIS A 124 -16.19 16.80 13.08
C HIS A 124 -15.21 15.65 12.81
N LYS A 125 -14.83 14.91 13.85
CA LYS A 125 -13.90 13.79 13.70
C LYS A 125 -14.57 12.60 13.01
N ILE A 126 -15.83 12.32 13.33
CA ILE A 126 -16.62 11.26 12.68
C ILE A 126 -16.65 11.47 11.16
N LYS A 127 -16.87 12.71 10.69
CA LYS A 127 -16.83 13.03 9.25
C LYS A 127 -15.47 12.81 8.60
N GLN A 128 -14.38 12.89 9.37
CA GLN A 128 -13.03 12.57 8.89
C GLN A 128 -12.74 11.07 8.86
N ILE A 129 -13.33 10.30 9.78
CA ILE A 129 -13.08 8.86 9.94
C ILE A 129 -14.00 8.02 9.05
N LEU A 130 -15.26 8.42 8.88
CA LEU A 130 -16.25 7.74 8.01
C LEU A 130 -15.70 7.34 6.63
N PRO A 131 -15.01 8.20 5.86
CA PRO A 131 -14.48 7.81 4.57
C PRO A 131 -13.41 6.71 4.67
N THR A 132 -12.69 6.56 5.78
CA THR A 132 -11.70 5.47 5.94
C THR A 132 -12.37 4.10 5.94
N TYR A 133 -13.57 4.00 6.52
CA TYR A 133 -14.28 2.73 6.71
C TYR A 133 -15.37 2.50 5.68
N ILE A 134 -15.93 3.56 5.10
CA ILE A 134 -17.04 3.49 4.15
C ILE A 134 -16.53 3.78 2.74
N ASN A 135 -16.91 2.90 1.83
CA ASN A 135 -16.66 3.07 0.40
C ASN A 135 -17.74 3.95 -0.25
N LYS A 136 -19.01 3.65 0.02
CA LYS A 136 -20.15 4.36 -0.55
C LYS A 136 -21.40 4.23 0.32
N ILE A 137 -22.22 5.28 0.36
CA ILE A 137 -23.56 5.27 0.94
C ILE A 137 -24.57 5.54 -0.17
N ILE A 138 -25.59 4.69 -0.29
CA ILE A 138 -26.67 4.83 -1.27
C ILE A 138 -27.98 4.98 -0.51
N VAL A 139 -28.64 6.14 -0.66
CA VAL A 139 -29.91 6.42 0.01
C VAL A 139 -31.05 6.23 -1.00
N TYR A 140 -31.97 5.32 -0.70
CA TYR A 140 -33.21 5.12 -1.42
C TYR A 140 -34.38 5.74 -0.65
N ARG A 141 -35.57 5.81 -1.28
CA ARG A 141 -36.78 6.31 -0.63
C ARG A 141 -37.18 5.52 0.62
N ASP A 142 -36.91 4.22 0.63
CA ASP A 142 -37.38 3.29 1.66
C ASP A 142 -36.24 2.60 2.43
N ARG A 143 -34.97 2.76 2.00
CA ARG A 143 -33.82 2.10 2.63
C ARG A 143 -32.51 2.86 2.42
N ILE A 144 -31.50 2.53 3.22
CA ILE A 144 -30.15 3.09 3.13
C ILE A 144 -29.18 1.92 3.03
N GLU A 145 -28.34 1.90 1.99
CA GLU A 145 -27.33 0.87 1.79
C GLU A 145 -25.94 1.47 2.02
N ALA A 146 -25.19 0.96 3.00
CA ALA A 146 -23.81 1.34 3.29
C ALA A 146 -22.85 0.23 2.84
N HIS A 147 -21.86 0.59 2.01
CA HIS A 147 -20.81 -0.31 1.56
C HIS A 147 -19.53 -0.02 2.35
N PHE A 148 -19.09 -0.96 3.19
CA PHE A 148 -17.91 -0.84 4.02
C PHE A 148 -16.66 -1.35 3.28
N ARG A 149 -15.54 -0.63 3.40
CA ARG A 149 -14.23 -1.07 2.87
C ARG A 149 -13.59 -2.16 3.73
N LEU A 150 -13.86 -2.09 5.03
CA LEU A 150 -13.23 -2.92 6.06
C LEU A 150 -14.33 -3.73 6.73
N SER A 151 -14.84 -4.75 6.04
CA SER A 151 -15.81 -5.70 6.61
C SER A 151 -15.26 -7.11 6.53
N VAL A 152 -15.47 -7.90 7.60
CA VAL A 152 -15.15 -9.33 7.61
C VAL A 152 -16.20 -10.13 6.81
N ASP A 153 -17.38 -9.54 6.63
CA ASP A 153 -18.57 -10.16 6.03
C ASP A 153 -19.02 -9.32 4.81
N ASP A 154 -19.10 -9.93 3.62
CA ASP A 154 -19.44 -9.27 2.34
C ASP A 154 -20.95 -8.95 2.23
N THR A 155 -21.58 -8.60 3.35
CA THR A 155 -23.04 -8.52 3.43
C THR A 155 -23.51 -7.11 3.11
N VAL A 156 -24.04 -6.97 1.89
CA VAL A 156 -24.93 -5.88 1.46
C VAL A 156 -26.03 -5.71 2.52
N CYS A 157 -26.12 -4.52 3.13
CA CYS A 157 -27.23 -4.21 4.03
C CYS A 157 -28.54 -4.13 3.23
N ALA A 158 -29.57 -4.81 3.71
CA ALA A 158 -30.93 -4.80 3.16
C ALA A 158 -31.84 -3.87 3.96
#